data_AF-W6KJL1-F1
#
_entry.id   AF-W6KJL1-F1
#
_cell.length_a   1.000
_cell.length_b   1.000
_cell.length_c   1.000
_cell.angle_alpha   90.00
_cell.angle_beta   90.00
_cell.angle_gamma   90.00
#
_symmetry.space_group_name_H-M   'P 1'
#
loop_
_entity.id
_entity.type
_entity.pdbx_description
1 polymer ?
#
loop_
_entity_poly.entity_id
_entity_poly.type
_entity_poly.pdbx_seq_one_letter_code
_entity_poly.pdbx_strand_id
1 'polypeptide(L)'
;MVCYRNAACLVLVALFLLAQFGTAPVRGELNTIRLLNRLESKPVLQWSVSDVVQWMNHTIGYAEYSNYIRKHLIDGPTLLEMEPADFESFFPITSPLHVIKIQAHIKLLRGQCSCHNTTTITGKRDFWAYMKRHSVRTWVEGTTALYFSRVAMLTTYLFDHDFYIDIIRAGGKLEDKDGAMEDAAVNSQGGGAGLRFRKFVYWVSWIFAPDLYLAYHSARLCAVNYFLMPLMLIHFITQACNEYFLIYSIYHKTAFTPGTSTLERIWSLYAYTIFVPVVGLVVGYVFPVILQIICLLVLVIHNLIILFGMFMLIFIKGSVKTPQDNDKDKDTHEAKVDTHTNTNVTDDRNIESNKKID
;
A
#
# COMPACT_ATOMS: atom_id res chain seq x y z
N MET A 1 -1.04 9.91 -31.23
CA MET A 1 -2.14 10.73 -30.67
C MET A 1 -3.21 9.94 -29.91
N VAL A 2 -3.47 8.66 -30.21
CA VAL A 2 -4.52 7.86 -29.52
C VAL A 2 -4.18 7.55 -28.05
N CYS A 3 -2.90 7.36 -27.68
CA CYS A 3 -2.50 7.14 -26.28
C CYS A 3 -2.76 8.35 -25.35
N TYR A 4 -2.78 9.58 -25.89
CA TYR A 4 -3.02 10.78 -25.08
C TYR A 4 -4.51 10.93 -24.67
N ARG A 5 -5.44 10.43 -25.50
CA ARG A 5 -6.89 10.49 -25.18
C ARG A 5 -7.29 9.50 -24.08
N ASN A 6 -6.67 8.33 -24.04
CA ASN A 6 -6.99 7.31 -23.02
C ASN A 6 -6.37 7.65 -21.66
N ALA A 7 -5.18 8.24 -21.63
CA ALA A 7 -4.56 8.75 -20.40
C ALA A 7 -5.36 9.90 -19.78
N ALA A 8 -5.85 10.85 -20.60
CA ALA A 8 -6.68 11.96 -20.13
C ALA A 8 -8.03 11.48 -19.56
N CYS A 9 -8.63 10.44 -20.14
CA CYS A 9 -9.90 9.87 -19.67
C CYS A 9 -9.73 9.16 -18.31
N LEU A 10 -8.63 8.40 -18.12
CA LEU A 10 -8.29 7.77 -16.84
C LEU A 10 -8.01 8.81 -15.73
N VAL A 11 -7.31 9.90 -16.07
CA VAL A 11 -7.06 11.00 -15.12
C VAL A 11 -8.36 11.73 -14.74
N LEU A 12 -9.26 11.97 -15.69
CA LEU A 12 -10.56 12.60 -15.41
C LEU A 12 -11.48 11.72 -14.56
N VAL A 13 -11.52 10.41 -14.80
CA VAL A 13 -12.30 9.46 -13.98
C VAL A 13 -11.72 9.37 -12.56
N ALA A 14 -10.40 9.36 -12.42
CA ALA A 14 -9.73 9.37 -11.11
C ALA A 14 -10.00 10.67 -10.33
N LEU A 15 -9.95 11.83 -10.99
CA LEU A 15 -10.28 13.13 -10.38
C LEU A 15 -11.77 13.21 -9.99
N PHE A 16 -12.67 12.66 -10.80
CA PHE A 16 -14.10 12.64 -10.50
C PHE A 16 -14.42 11.74 -9.29
N LEU A 17 -13.75 10.58 -9.17
CA LEU A 17 -13.89 9.72 -8.00
C LEU A 17 -13.31 10.36 -6.74
N LEU A 18 -12.16 11.04 -6.82
CA LEU A 18 -11.57 11.77 -5.69
C LEU A 18 -12.44 12.93 -5.19
N ALA A 19 -13.19 13.59 -6.08
CA ALA A 19 -14.12 14.66 -5.72
C ALA A 19 -15.36 14.16 -4.95
N GLN A 20 -15.80 12.91 -5.21
CA GLN A 20 -16.98 12.32 -4.56
C GLN A 20 -16.72 11.90 -3.09
N PHE A 21 -15.46 11.65 -2.71
CA PHE A 21 -15.10 11.21 -1.35
C PHE A 21 -14.73 12.34 -0.38
N GLY A 22 -14.70 13.59 -0.85
CA GLY A 22 -14.30 14.76 -0.04
C GLY A 22 -15.36 15.35 0.88
N THR A 23 -16.64 14.96 0.77
CA THR A 23 -17.75 15.78 1.30
C THR A 23 -18.78 15.08 2.17
N ALA A 24 -18.56 13.84 2.63
CA ALA A 24 -19.51 13.16 3.53
C ALA A 24 -19.08 13.21 5.01
N PRO A 25 -19.63 14.11 5.84
CA PRO A 25 -19.46 14.02 7.29
C PRO A 25 -20.38 12.93 7.86
N VAL A 26 -19.79 11.90 8.47
CA VAL A 26 -20.53 10.93 9.28
C VAL A 26 -20.90 11.61 10.60
N ARG A 27 -22.21 11.85 10.79
CA ARG A 27 -22.80 12.58 11.90
C ARG A 27 -23.67 11.64 12.73
N GLY A 28 -23.39 11.53 14.03
CA GLY A 28 -24.29 10.97 15.04
C GLY A 28 -23.58 10.64 16.36
N GLU A 29 -24.23 10.89 17.50
CA GLU A 29 -23.81 10.56 18.88
C GLU A 29 -22.66 11.34 19.55
N LEU A 30 -22.82 12.66 19.75
CA LEU A 30 -21.74 13.49 20.31
C LEU A 30 -21.69 13.58 21.84
N ASN A 31 -22.71 13.13 22.59
CA ASN A 31 -22.83 13.46 24.01
C ASN A 31 -22.58 12.28 24.98
N THR A 32 -22.95 11.05 24.61
CA THR A 32 -22.62 9.84 25.39
C THR A 32 -21.16 9.39 25.16
N ILE A 33 -20.66 9.57 23.93
CA ILE A 33 -19.29 9.25 23.52
C ILE A 33 -18.26 10.16 24.20
N ARG A 34 -18.58 11.43 24.47
CA ARG A 34 -17.62 12.37 25.09
C ARG A 34 -17.19 11.96 26.51
N LEU A 35 -18.09 11.35 27.29
CA LEU A 35 -17.78 10.96 28.66
C LEU A 35 -17.02 9.62 28.73
N LEU A 36 -17.40 8.64 27.89
CA LEU A 36 -16.64 7.39 27.73
C LEU A 36 -15.23 7.66 27.20
N ASN A 37 -15.09 8.55 26.22
CA ASN A 37 -13.79 8.93 25.63
C ASN A 37 -12.81 9.54 26.65
N ARG A 38 -13.30 10.10 27.77
CA ARG A 38 -12.41 10.69 28.80
C ARG A 38 -11.77 9.63 29.69
N LEU A 39 -12.49 8.55 30.00
CA LEU A 39 -11.94 7.40 30.71
C LEU A 39 -11.07 6.53 29.79
N GLU A 40 -11.44 6.40 28.51
CA GLU A 40 -10.66 5.63 27.53
C GLU A 40 -9.29 6.25 27.20
N SER A 41 -9.14 7.57 27.33
CA SER A 41 -7.87 8.25 27.04
C SER A 41 -6.89 8.25 28.23
N LYS A 42 -7.37 7.95 29.44
CA LYS A 42 -6.57 7.96 30.67
C LYS A 42 -6.19 6.52 31.07
N PRO A 43 -4.90 6.18 31.24
CA PRO A 43 -4.50 4.83 31.64
C PRO A 43 -5.06 4.49 33.03
N VAL A 44 -5.50 3.24 33.21
CA VAL A 44 -6.19 2.78 34.43
C VAL A 44 -5.33 3.00 35.68
N LEU A 45 -4.00 2.87 35.56
CA LEU A 45 -3.06 3.14 36.66
C LEU A 45 -3.11 4.59 37.19
N GLN A 46 -3.68 5.53 36.43
CA GLN A 46 -3.84 6.92 36.86
C GLN A 46 -5.27 7.24 37.30
N TRP A 47 -6.18 6.26 37.28
CA TRP A 47 -7.57 6.49 37.67
C TRP A 47 -7.66 6.82 39.15
N SER A 48 -8.33 7.94 39.43
CA SER A 48 -8.72 8.32 40.78
C SER A 48 -9.92 7.51 41.26
N VAL A 49 -10.23 7.57 42.55
CA VAL A 49 -11.44 6.94 43.12
C VAL A 49 -12.71 7.41 42.40
N SER A 50 -12.79 8.68 42.00
CA SER A 50 -13.93 9.19 41.21
C SER A 50 -14.01 8.58 39.81
N ASP A 51 -12.87 8.32 39.17
CA ASP A 51 -12.82 7.67 37.85
C ASP A 51 -13.32 6.22 37.95
N VAL A 52 -12.92 5.50 39.01
CA VAL A 52 -13.38 4.12 39.28
C VAL A 52 -14.88 4.06 39.58
N VAL A 53 -15.40 5.01 40.38
CA VAL A 53 -16.85 5.17 40.62
C VAL A 53 -17.60 5.40 39.31
N GLN A 54 -17.07 6.27 38.44
CA GLN A 54 -17.68 6.57 37.16
C GLN A 54 -17.71 5.33 36.25
N TRP A 55 -16.61 4.57 36.20
CA TRP A 55 -16.54 3.31 35.49
C TRP A 55 -17.53 2.27 36.02
N MET A 56 -17.64 2.11 37.35
CA MET A 56 -18.59 1.18 37.97
C MET A 56 -20.05 1.55 37.61
N ASN A 57 -20.36 2.86 37.65
CA ASN A 57 -21.69 3.38 37.32
C ASN A 57 -22.06 3.20 35.84
N HIS A 58 -21.17 3.60 34.93
CA HIS A 58 -21.52 3.77 33.52
C HIS A 58 -21.06 2.63 32.63
N THR A 59 -19.95 1.96 32.96
CA THR A 59 -19.41 0.86 32.16
C THR A 59 -19.94 -0.49 32.65
N ILE A 60 -19.90 -0.74 33.96
CA ILE A 60 -20.43 -1.99 34.53
C ILE A 60 -21.95 -1.92 34.73
N GLY A 61 -22.46 -0.75 35.14
CA GLY A 61 -23.88 -0.54 35.41
C GLY A 61 -24.31 -0.93 36.83
N TYR A 62 -23.38 -0.95 37.81
CA TYR A 62 -23.67 -1.28 39.22
C TYR A 62 -23.45 -0.06 40.12
N ALA A 63 -24.33 0.93 39.98
CA ALA A 63 -24.17 2.19 40.71
C ALA A 63 -24.33 2.05 42.23
N GLU A 64 -25.02 1.01 42.69
CA GLU A 64 -25.18 0.65 44.10
C GLU A 64 -23.85 0.37 44.83
N TYR A 65 -22.80 -0.02 44.09
CA TYR A 65 -21.49 -0.34 44.66
C TYR A 65 -20.56 0.88 44.78
N SER A 66 -20.95 2.02 44.22
CA SER A 66 -20.10 3.22 44.19
C SER A 66 -19.82 3.83 45.54
N ASN A 67 -20.74 3.69 46.51
CA ASN A 67 -20.49 4.14 47.88
C ASN A 67 -19.40 3.30 48.56
N TYR A 68 -19.32 2.01 48.26
CA TYR A 68 -18.29 1.12 48.80
C TYR A 68 -16.93 1.43 48.18
N ILE A 69 -16.86 1.70 46.88
CA ILE A 69 -15.64 2.16 46.21
C ILE A 69 -15.09 3.44 46.88
N ARG A 70 -15.96 4.42 47.15
CA ARG A 70 -15.55 5.65 47.86
C ARG A 70 -15.12 5.38 49.30
N LYS A 71 -15.88 4.54 50.01
CA LYS A 71 -15.61 4.21 51.42
C LYS A 71 -14.27 3.50 51.59
N HIS A 72 -13.93 2.61 50.67
CA HIS A 72 -12.69 1.82 50.68
C HIS A 72 -11.55 2.46 49.87
N LEU A 73 -11.75 3.68 49.35
CA LEU A 73 -10.76 4.45 48.58
C LEU A 73 -10.16 3.65 47.42
N ILE A 74 -10.98 2.85 46.72
CA ILE A 74 -10.51 2.01 45.63
C ILE A 74 -10.22 2.89 44.41
N ASP A 75 -8.94 3.10 44.14
CA ASP A 75 -8.42 3.79 42.96
C ASP A 75 -8.03 2.80 41.84
N GLY A 76 -7.52 3.31 40.73
CA GLY A 76 -7.17 2.51 39.56
C GLY A 76 -6.17 1.37 39.83
N PRO A 77 -5.01 1.65 40.44
CA PRO A 77 -4.05 0.60 40.83
C PRO A 77 -4.66 -0.43 41.77
N THR A 78 -5.38 0.01 42.82
CA THR A 78 -6.02 -0.91 43.77
C THR A 78 -7.02 -1.82 43.06
N LEU A 79 -7.90 -1.25 42.21
CA LEU A 79 -8.87 -2.01 41.41
C LEU A 79 -8.20 -3.08 40.54
N LEU A 80 -7.02 -2.79 39.98
CA LEU A 80 -6.27 -3.73 39.17
C LEU A 80 -5.58 -4.83 39.98
N GLU A 81 -5.42 -4.71 41.29
CA GLU A 81 -4.84 -5.75 42.14
C GLU A 81 -5.90 -6.63 42.80
N MET A 82 -7.14 -6.14 42.91
CA MET A 82 -8.23 -6.87 43.58
C MET A 82 -8.51 -8.25 42.96
N GLU A 83 -8.74 -9.22 43.84
CA GLU A 83 -9.19 -10.56 43.54
C GLU A 83 -10.70 -10.71 43.77
N PRO A 84 -11.35 -11.75 43.23
CA PRO A 84 -12.78 -11.98 43.44
C PRO A 84 -13.20 -12.02 44.92
N ALA A 85 -12.34 -12.57 45.79
CA ALA A 85 -12.59 -12.65 47.23
C ALA A 85 -12.63 -11.27 47.91
N ASP A 86 -11.88 -10.29 47.39
CA ASP A 86 -11.91 -8.93 47.91
C ASP A 86 -13.27 -8.27 47.65
N PHE A 87 -13.89 -8.55 46.50
CA PHE A 87 -15.24 -8.04 46.21
C PHE A 87 -16.30 -8.66 47.13
N GLU A 88 -16.19 -9.93 47.46
CA GLU A 88 -17.12 -10.60 48.38
C GLU A 88 -16.98 -10.09 49.83
N SER A 89 -15.77 -9.66 50.23
CA SER A 89 -15.51 -9.17 51.59
C SER A 89 -15.83 -7.69 51.79
N PHE A 90 -15.53 -6.83 50.82
CA PHE A 90 -15.71 -5.38 50.94
C PHE A 90 -17.05 -4.86 50.42
N PHE A 91 -17.76 -5.64 49.61
CA PHE A 91 -19.04 -5.26 49.03
C PHE A 91 -20.14 -6.21 49.49
N PRO A 92 -21.36 -5.71 49.75
CA PRO A 92 -22.51 -6.55 50.09
C PRO A 92 -23.09 -7.22 48.82
N ILE A 93 -22.27 -7.99 48.10
CA ILE A 93 -22.68 -8.65 46.87
C ILE A 93 -23.45 -9.91 47.22
N THR A 94 -24.76 -9.91 46.93
CA THR A 94 -25.63 -11.08 47.16
C THR A 94 -25.56 -12.08 46.01
N SER A 95 -25.28 -11.63 44.79
CA SER A 95 -25.27 -12.45 43.59
C SER A 95 -23.84 -12.67 43.08
N PRO A 96 -23.35 -13.92 42.99
CA PRO A 96 -22.00 -14.22 42.48
C PRO A 96 -21.82 -13.75 41.01
N LEU A 97 -22.92 -13.57 40.27
CA LEU A 97 -22.88 -13.02 38.91
C LEU A 97 -22.32 -11.59 38.87
N HIS A 98 -22.50 -10.80 39.94
CA HIS A 98 -21.98 -9.44 39.99
C HIS A 98 -20.45 -9.47 40.08
N VAL A 99 -19.88 -10.36 40.91
CA VAL A 99 -18.43 -10.57 41.02
C VAL A 99 -17.86 -11.04 39.69
N ILE A 100 -18.49 -12.01 39.04
CA ILE A 100 -18.06 -12.54 37.73
C ILE A 100 -18.02 -11.41 36.68
N LYS A 101 -19.07 -10.57 36.61
CA LYS A 101 -19.14 -9.45 35.67
C LYS A 101 -18.06 -8.40 35.96
N ILE A 102 -17.91 -7.98 37.22
CA ILE A 102 -16.88 -7.03 37.64
C ILE A 102 -15.50 -7.57 37.25
N GLN A 103 -15.22 -8.84 37.55
CA GLN A 103 -13.93 -9.44 37.26
C GLN A 103 -13.66 -9.60 35.77
N ALA A 104 -14.68 -9.87 34.95
CA ALA A 104 -14.55 -9.87 33.50
C ALA A 104 -14.17 -8.46 32.98
N HIS A 105 -14.78 -7.40 33.51
CA HIS A 105 -14.42 -6.03 33.16
C HIS A 105 -13.04 -5.62 33.70
N ILE A 106 -12.62 -6.07 34.87
CA ILE A 106 -11.24 -5.84 35.37
C ILE A 106 -10.22 -6.56 34.49
N LYS A 107 -10.51 -7.78 34.03
CA LYS A 107 -9.67 -8.47 33.05
C LYS A 107 -9.58 -7.68 31.73
N LEU A 108 -10.65 -7.02 31.28
CA LEU A 108 -10.60 -6.09 30.14
C LEU A 108 -9.67 -4.90 30.43
N LEU A 109 -9.76 -4.30 31.61
CA LEU A 109 -8.89 -3.18 32.03
C LEU A 109 -7.41 -3.59 32.14
N ARG A 110 -7.12 -4.79 32.63
CA ARG A 110 -5.77 -5.37 32.68
C ARG A 110 -5.22 -5.72 31.30
N GLY A 111 -6.03 -5.64 30.24
CA GLY A 111 -5.70 -6.18 28.92
C GLY A 111 -5.58 -7.72 28.91
N GLN A 112 -6.03 -8.39 29.97
CA GLN A 112 -5.97 -9.85 30.17
C GLN A 112 -7.20 -10.58 29.61
N CYS A 113 -8.27 -9.85 29.27
CA CYS A 113 -9.27 -10.38 28.39
C CYS A 113 -8.66 -10.52 27.00
N SER A 114 -8.23 -11.74 26.68
CA SER A 114 -8.25 -12.26 25.32
C SER A 114 -9.71 -12.38 24.86
N CYS A 115 -10.46 -11.28 24.88
CA CYS A 115 -11.59 -11.15 24.00
C CYS A 115 -10.98 -11.28 22.61
N HIS A 116 -11.44 -12.29 21.91
CA HIS A 116 -10.88 -12.89 20.71
C HIS A 116 -10.69 -11.93 19.51
N ASN A 117 -10.62 -10.59 19.65
CA ASN A 117 -10.50 -9.70 18.50
C ASN A 117 -9.84 -8.31 18.64
N THR A 118 -9.19 -7.90 19.72
CA THR A 118 -8.57 -6.54 19.76
C THR A 118 -7.06 -6.54 20.03
N THR A 119 -6.31 -6.76 18.95
CA THR A 119 -4.88 -6.46 18.74
C THR A 119 -4.59 -4.95 18.69
N THR A 120 -5.03 -4.26 19.73
CA THR A 120 -4.80 -2.84 20.03
C THR A 120 -4.91 -2.82 21.54
N ILE A 121 -3.81 -2.90 22.28
CA ILE A 121 -3.06 -1.72 22.70
C ILE A 121 -1.67 -2.21 23.18
N THR A 122 -0.62 -1.52 22.71
CA THR A 122 0.75 -1.42 23.28
C THR A 122 1.79 -2.55 23.19
N GLY A 123 1.61 -3.60 22.40
CA GLY A 123 2.73 -4.49 22.04
C GLY A 123 2.79 -4.61 20.53
N LYS A 124 3.92 -4.22 19.91
CA LYS A 124 4.21 -4.32 18.47
C LYS A 124 3.25 -5.28 17.74
N ARG A 125 2.43 -4.78 16.80
CA ARG A 125 1.93 -5.63 15.72
C ARG A 125 3.17 -6.06 14.96
N ASP A 126 3.85 -7.10 15.43
CA ASP A 126 4.91 -7.70 14.67
C ASP A 126 4.26 -8.11 13.35
N PHE A 127 4.89 -7.71 12.25
CA PHE A 127 4.50 -8.01 10.89
C PHE A 127 4.06 -9.49 10.76
N TRP A 128 4.75 -10.39 11.47
CA TRP A 128 4.45 -11.81 11.56
C TRP A 128 3.12 -12.15 12.23
N ALA A 129 2.68 -11.42 13.25
CA ALA A 129 1.38 -11.62 13.88
C ALA A 129 0.23 -11.20 12.94
N TYR A 130 0.41 -10.11 12.19
CA TYR A 130 -0.51 -9.71 11.13
C TYR A 130 -0.59 -10.77 10.02
N MET A 131 0.57 -11.21 9.51
CA MET A 131 0.65 -12.25 8.49
C MET A 131 0.07 -13.59 8.94
N LYS A 132 0.24 -13.96 10.20
CA LYS A 132 -0.34 -15.18 10.77
C LYS A 132 -1.87 -15.10 10.83
N ARG A 133 -2.42 -13.92 11.17
CA ARG A 133 -3.87 -13.71 11.28
C ARG A 133 -4.56 -13.58 9.94
N HIS A 134 -3.89 -12.96 8.97
CA HIS A 134 -4.44 -12.66 7.64
C HIS A 134 -3.68 -13.37 6.53
N SER A 135 -3.26 -14.62 6.75
CA SER A 135 -2.35 -15.34 5.86
C SER A 135 -2.79 -15.36 4.39
N VAL A 136 -4.04 -15.74 4.12
CA VAL A 136 -4.59 -15.76 2.75
C VAL A 136 -4.52 -14.38 2.12
N ARG A 137 -4.96 -13.34 2.84
CA ARG A 137 -4.97 -11.97 2.34
C ARG A 137 -3.56 -11.46 2.11
N THR A 138 -2.65 -11.66 3.05
CA THR A 138 -1.26 -11.19 2.89
C THR A 138 -0.53 -11.94 1.77
N TRP A 139 -0.86 -13.20 1.52
CA TRP A 139 -0.34 -13.92 0.35
C TRP A 139 -0.91 -13.37 -0.94
N VAL A 140 -2.22 -13.18 -1.04
CA VAL A 140 -2.86 -12.62 -2.24
C VAL A 140 -2.34 -11.21 -2.51
N GLU A 141 -2.34 -10.33 -1.51
CA GLU A 141 -1.85 -8.95 -1.67
C GLU A 141 -0.34 -8.89 -1.87
N GLY A 142 0.45 -9.70 -1.16
CA GLY A 142 1.91 -9.75 -1.30
C GLY A 142 2.35 -10.29 -2.66
N THR A 143 1.72 -11.36 -3.15
CA THR A 143 1.97 -11.87 -4.50
C THR A 143 1.46 -10.92 -5.58
N THR A 144 0.31 -10.29 -5.37
CA THR A 144 -0.17 -9.24 -6.26
C THR A 144 0.78 -8.04 -6.26
N ALA A 145 1.37 -7.68 -5.13
CA ALA A 145 2.33 -6.59 -5.04
C ALA A 145 3.60 -6.91 -5.83
N LEU A 146 4.13 -8.13 -5.73
CA LEU A 146 5.32 -8.58 -6.47
C LEU A 146 5.21 -8.45 -7.99
N TYR A 147 4.02 -8.58 -8.54
CA TYR A 147 3.87 -8.56 -10.00
C TYR A 147 3.09 -7.33 -10.49
N PHE A 148 2.15 -6.84 -9.69
CA PHE A 148 1.17 -5.80 -10.01
C PHE A 148 1.03 -4.79 -8.89
N SER A 149 2.11 -4.08 -8.57
CA SER A 149 2.14 -3.04 -7.55
C SER A 149 0.96 -2.06 -7.61
N ARG A 150 0.51 -1.68 -8.81
CA ARG A 150 -0.68 -0.82 -9.00
C ARG A 150 -1.98 -1.48 -8.55
N VAL A 151 -2.18 -2.75 -8.92
CA VAL A 151 -3.36 -3.51 -8.53
C VAL A 151 -3.32 -3.74 -7.03
N ALA A 152 -2.18 -4.15 -6.48
CA ALA A 152 -2.00 -4.35 -5.05
C ALA A 152 -2.36 -3.09 -4.25
N MET A 153 -1.79 -1.93 -4.60
CA MET A 153 -2.11 -0.66 -3.95
C MET A 153 -3.60 -0.29 -4.09
N LEU A 154 -4.22 -0.53 -5.24
CA LEU A 154 -5.65 -0.27 -5.42
C LEU A 154 -6.50 -1.22 -4.57
N THR A 155 -6.17 -2.52 -4.55
CA THR A 155 -6.89 -3.52 -3.77
C THR A 155 -6.75 -3.28 -2.27
N THR A 156 -5.57 -2.91 -1.80
CA THR A 156 -5.35 -2.52 -0.41
C THR A 156 -6.22 -1.31 -0.05
N TYR A 157 -6.29 -0.29 -0.91
CA TYR A 157 -7.15 0.88 -0.67
C TYR A 157 -8.65 0.52 -0.61
N LEU A 158 -9.14 -0.32 -1.53
CA LEU A 158 -10.56 -0.64 -1.67
C LEU A 158 -11.04 -1.69 -0.66
N PHE A 159 -10.21 -2.69 -0.34
CA PHE A 159 -10.62 -3.90 0.38
C PHE A 159 -9.94 -4.08 1.74
N ASP A 160 -8.87 -3.32 2.02
CA ASP A 160 -8.15 -3.39 3.30
C ASP A 160 -7.81 -2.00 3.86
N HIS A 161 -8.84 -1.35 4.43
CA HIS A 161 -8.67 -0.04 5.04
C HIS A 161 -7.63 -0.04 6.16
N ASP A 162 -7.55 -1.11 6.96
CA ASP A 162 -6.60 -1.20 8.07
C ASP A 162 -5.17 -1.28 7.55
N PHE A 163 -4.89 -2.12 6.57
CA PHE A 163 -3.58 -2.23 5.95
C PHE A 163 -3.19 -0.95 5.20
N TYR A 164 -4.14 -0.34 4.47
CA TYR A 164 -3.95 0.96 3.83
C TYR A 164 -3.54 2.05 4.83
N ILE A 165 -4.25 2.14 5.96
CA ILE A 165 -3.94 3.08 7.03
C ILE A 165 -2.59 2.77 7.65
N ASP A 166 -2.25 1.49 7.84
CA ASP A 166 -0.96 1.07 8.37
C ASP A 166 0.20 1.43 7.43
N ILE A 167 0.06 1.23 6.11
CA ILE A 167 1.05 1.68 5.11
C ILE A 167 1.26 3.20 5.18
N ILE A 168 0.18 3.98 5.25
CA ILE A 168 0.26 5.45 5.30
C ILE A 168 0.82 5.94 6.65
N ARG A 169 0.51 5.25 7.75
CA ARG A 169 0.95 5.63 9.10
C ARG A 169 2.36 5.19 9.43
N ALA A 170 2.83 4.06 8.87
CA ALA A 170 4.17 3.50 9.10
C ALA A 170 5.25 4.58 8.98
N GLY A 171 5.03 5.52 8.06
CA GLY A 171 5.49 6.92 8.03
C GLY A 171 6.16 7.51 9.27
N GLY A 172 5.44 7.64 10.40
CA GLY A 172 5.78 8.61 11.45
C GLY A 172 6.48 8.08 12.69
N LYS A 173 6.39 6.78 12.98
CA LYS A 173 6.80 6.27 14.31
C LYS A 173 8.31 6.20 14.56
N LEU A 174 9.15 6.35 13.53
CA LEU A 174 10.60 6.35 13.72
C LEU A 174 11.14 7.73 14.10
N GLU A 175 10.42 8.80 13.78
CA GLU A 175 10.85 10.18 14.09
C GLU A 175 10.36 10.62 15.49
N ASP A 176 9.20 10.15 15.95
CA ASP A 176 8.61 10.60 17.22
C ASP A 176 9.23 9.98 18.49
N LYS A 177 10.14 9.01 18.37
CA LYS A 177 10.74 8.37 19.55
C LYS A 177 11.85 9.18 20.21
N ASP A 178 12.42 10.16 19.52
CA ASP A 178 13.44 11.05 20.08
C ASP A 178 12.85 12.33 20.69
N GLY A 179 11.54 12.59 20.53
CA GLY A 179 10.84 13.77 21.06
C GLY A 179 9.83 13.51 22.18
N ALA A 180 9.67 12.25 22.62
CA ALA A 180 8.54 11.84 23.47
C ALA A 180 8.57 12.31 24.94
N MET A 181 9.43 13.26 25.33
CA MET A 181 9.42 13.83 26.68
C MET A 181 8.85 15.24 26.80
N GLU A 182 8.56 15.97 25.71
CA GLU A 182 8.24 17.41 25.84
C GLU A 182 6.80 17.83 25.46
N ASP A 183 6.05 17.05 24.67
CA ASP A 183 4.80 17.55 24.04
C ASP A 183 3.49 16.87 24.49
N ALA A 184 3.39 16.42 25.74
CA ALA A 184 2.14 15.86 26.27
C ALA A 184 0.99 16.88 26.44
N ALA A 185 1.19 18.17 26.14
CA ALA A 185 0.20 19.22 26.44
C ALA A 185 -0.24 20.09 25.25
N VAL A 186 0.37 20.00 24.06
CA VAL A 186 0.08 20.96 22.97
C VAL A 186 -0.75 20.31 21.85
N ASN A 187 -2.07 20.40 22.02
CA ASN A 187 -3.10 20.41 20.96
C ASN A 187 -3.11 19.27 19.92
N SER A 188 -4.00 18.31 20.16
CA SER A 188 -4.46 17.23 19.27
C SER A 188 -5.12 17.65 17.94
N GLN A 189 -5.02 18.93 17.53
CA GLN A 189 -5.58 19.44 16.28
C GLN A 189 -4.59 19.43 15.10
N GLY A 190 -3.30 19.21 15.33
CA GLY A 190 -2.26 19.21 14.28
C GLY A 190 -2.12 17.94 13.43
N GLY A 191 -2.63 16.79 13.89
CA GLY A 191 -2.37 15.49 13.26
C GLY A 191 -3.01 15.28 11.87
N GLY A 192 -3.94 16.14 11.47
CA GLY A 192 -4.67 15.98 10.21
C GLY A 192 -3.86 16.32 8.96
N ALA A 193 -2.95 17.28 9.02
CA ALA A 193 -2.22 17.77 7.86
C ALA A 193 -1.23 16.73 7.32
N GLY A 194 -0.45 16.11 8.20
CA GLY A 194 0.51 15.06 7.82
C GLY A 194 -0.17 13.83 7.20
N LEU A 195 -1.33 13.42 7.73
CA LEU A 195 -2.07 12.29 7.17
C LEU A 195 -2.60 12.58 5.76
N ARG A 196 -3.10 13.80 5.51
CA ARG A 196 -3.57 14.22 4.17
C ARG A 196 -2.44 14.20 3.14
N PHE A 197 -1.27 14.72 3.51
CA PHE A 197 -0.11 14.70 2.62
C PHE A 197 0.33 13.27 2.29
N ARG A 198 0.37 12.36 3.27
CA ARG A 198 0.74 10.96 3.00
C ARG A 198 -0.28 10.22 2.14
N LYS A 199 -1.58 10.51 2.31
CA LYS A 199 -2.63 10.03 1.39
C LYS A 199 -2.41 10.54 -0.03
N PHE A 200 -2.05 11.81 -0.18
CA PHE A 200 -1.72 12.38 -1.49
C PHE A 200 -0.51 11.68 -2.13
N VAL A 201 0.59 11.50 -1.37
CA VAL A 201 1.78 10.77 -1.85
C VAL A 201 1.42 9.35 -2.28
N TYR A 202 0.60 8.63 -1.51
CA TYR A 202 0.12 7.29 -1.89
C TYR A 202 -0.54 7.27 -3.27
N TRP A 203 -1.46 8.21 -3.54
CA TRP A 203 -2.17 8.30 -4.81
C TRP A 203 -1.29 8.73 -5.97
N VAL A 204 -0.40 9.70 -5.76
CA VAL A 204 0.58 10.11 -6.78
C VAL A 204 1.51 8.96 -7.12
N SER A 205 2.03 8.28 -6.10
CA SER A 205 2.88 7.10 -6.27
C SER A 205 2.15 5.96 -6.99
N TRP A 206 0.89 5.69 -6.65
CA TRP A 206 0.08 4.68 -7.34
C TRP A 206 0.02 4.89 -8.86
N ILE A 207 -0.09 6.15 -9.30
CA ILE A 207 -0.13 6.50 -10.72
C ILE A 207 1.27 6.39 -11.36
N PHE A 208 2.24 7.08 -10.79
CA PHE A 208 3.52 7.35 -11.48
C PHE A 208 4.66 6.39 -11.11
N ALA A 209 4.66 5.84 -9.91
CA ALA A 209 5.82 5.15 -9.34
C ALA A 209 5.42 4.14 -8.24
N PRO A 210 4.55 3.16 -8.54
CA PRO A 210 4.02 2.24 -7.54
C PRO A 210 5.13 1.34 -6.99
N ASP A 211 6.04 0.88 -7.84
CA ASP A 211 7.17 0.03 -7.47
C ASP A 211 8.16 0.78 -6.57
N LEU A 212 8.49 2.04 -6.88
CA LEU A 212 9.35 2.85 -6.00
C LEU A 212 8.70 3.12 -4.63
N TYR A 213 7.38 3.24 -4.58
CA TYR A 213 6.66 3.41 -3.32
C TYR A 213 6.69 2.14 -2.46
N LEU A 214 6.49 0.98 -3.07
CA LEU A 214 6.62 -0.31 -2.37
C LEU A 214 8.07 -0.62 -1.99
N ALA A 215 9.04 -0.20 -2.82
CA ALA A 215 10.47 -0.25 -2.48
C ALA A 215 10.76 0.60 -1.24
N TYR A 216 10.27 1.85 -1.19
CA TYR A 216 10.42 2.72 -0.02
C TYR A 216 9.87 2.08 1.25
N HIS A 217 8.68 1.48 1.20
CA HIS A 217 8.11 0.77 2.35
C HIS A 217 8.90 -0.49 2.73
N SER A 218 9.37 -1.24 1.75
CA SER A 218 10.21 -2.42 1.98
C SER A 218 11.52 -2.03 2.67
N ALA A 219 12.18 -0.95 2.22
CA ALA A 219 13.40 -0.43 2.83
C ALA A 219 13.21 -0.08 4.32
N ARG A 220 12.06 0.51 4.66
CA ARG A 220 11.75 0.84 6.06
C ARG A 220 11.52 -0.38 6.93
N LEU A 221 10.98 -1.45 6.34
CA LEU A 221 10.72 -2.69 7.05
C LEU A 221 11.95 -3.61 7.13
N CYS A 222 13.07 -3.27 6.49
CA CYS A 222 14.33 -4.02 6.58
C CYS A 222 14.80 -4.23 8.03
N ALA A 223 14.60 -3.25 8.92
CA ALA A 223 14.97 -3.39 10.34
C ALA A 223 14.11 -4.41 11.10
N VAL A 224 12.88 -4.67 10.63
CA VAL A 224 11.94 -5.61 11.25
C VAL A 224 12.10 -7.02 10.66
N ASN A 225 12.42 -7.10 9.36
CA ASN A 225 12.57 -8.36 8.64
C ASN A 225 13.76 -8.27 7.67
N TYR A 226 14.95 -8.48 8.22
CA TYR A 226 16.24 -8.34 7.53
C TYR A 226 16.47 -9.38 6.42
N PHE A 227 15.68 -10.45 6.37
CA PHE A 227 15.83 -11.48 5.34
C PHE A 227 14.95 -11.19 4.12
N LEU A 228 13.64 -11.03 4.33
CA LEU A 228 12.69 -10.91 3.22
C LEU A 228 12.65 -9.48 2.64
N MET A 229 12.70 -8.45 3.48
CA MET A 229 12.47 -7.07 3.02
C MET A 229 13.58 -6.53 2.12
N PRO A 230 14.87 -6.85 2.31
CA PRO A 230 15.90 -6.47 1.33
C PRO A 230 15.69 -7.12 -0.04
N LEU A 231 15.20 -8.37 -0.10
CA LEU A 231 14.88 -9.04 -1.36
C LEU A 231 13.72 -8.33 -2.07
N MET A 232 12.66 -7.98 -1.31
CA MET A 232 11.53 -7.21 -1.83
C MET A 232 11.97 -5.83 -2.33
N LEU A 233 12.85 -5.15 -1.58
CA LEU A 233 13.43 -3.85 -1.97
C LEU A 233 14.17 -3.95 -3.31
N ILE A 234 15.09 -4.90 -3.45
CA ILE A 234 15.85 -5.10 -4.70
C ILE A 234 14.91 -5.40 -5.86
N HIS A 235 13.91 -6.26 -5.61
CA HIS A 235 12.93 -6.63 -6.61
C HIS A 235 12.12 -5.42 -7.10
N PHE A 236 11.54 -4.64 -6.20
CA PHE A 236 10.77 -3.45 -6.57
C PHE A 236 11.62 -2.37 -7.25
N ILE A 237 12.87 -2.18 -6.84
CA ILE A 237 13.80 -1.27 -7.54
C ILE A 237 14.05 -1.78 -8.96
N THR A 238 14.31 -3.07 -9.13
CA THR A 238 14.55 -3.69 -10.43
C THR A 238 13.34 -3.56 -11.35
N GLN A 239 12.13 -3.78 -10.81
CA GLN A 239 10.88 -3.61 -11.54
C GLN A 239 10.65 -2.16 -11.96
N ALA A 240 10.88 -1.19 -11.06
CA ALA A 240 10.83 0.23 -11.38
C ALA A 240 11.82 0.59 -12.50
N CYS A 241 13.08 0.14 -12.40
CA CYS A 241 14.09 0.38 -13.43
C CYS A 241 13.66 -0.18 -14.80
N ASN A 242 13.11 -1.40 -14.83
CA ASN A 242 12.60 -2.00 -16.06
C ASN A 242 11.45 -1.20 -16.67
N GLU A 243 10.48 -0.76 -15.85
CA GLU A 243 9.36 0.05 -16.32
C GLU A 243 9.85 1.37 -16.94
N TYR A 244 10.74 2.09 -16.24
CA TYR A 244 11.28 3.34 -16.75
C TYR A 244 12.16 3.14 -17.98
N PHE A 245 12.96 2.08 -18.04
CA PHE A 245 13.76 1.73 -19.21
C PHE A 245 12.88 1.41 -20.42
N LEU A 246 11.75 0.72 -20.20
CA LEU A 246 10.77 0.44 -21.24
C LEU A 246 10.12 1.73 -21.75
N ILE A 247 9.67 2.61 -20.85
CA ILE A 247 9.12 3.93 -21.21
C ILE A 247 10.14 4.75 -22.00
N TYR A 248 11.41 4.76 -21.56
CA TYR A 248 12.51 5.42 -22.25
C TYR A 248 12.74 4.85 -23.65
N SER A 249 12.74 3.51 -23.79
CA SER A 249 12.91 2.85 -25.09
C SER A 249 11.71 3.10 -26.03
N ILE A 250 10.50 3.22 -25.47
CA ILE A 250 9.30 3.60 -26.23
C ILE A 250 9.43 5.04 -26.72
N TYR A 251 9.87 5.96 -25.85
CA TYR A 251 10.10 7.36 -26.19
C TYR A 251 11.13 7.50 -27.34
N HIS A 252 12.19 6.70 -27.32
CA HIS A 252 13.19 6.63 -28.38
C HIS A 252 12.80 5.78 -29.60
N LYS A 253 11.60 5.19 -29.62
CA LYS A 253 11.11 4.28 -30.68
C LYS A 253 12.01 3.06 -30.93
N THR A 254 12.83 2.67 -29.96
CA THR A 254 13.73 1.50 -30.04
C THR A 254 13.15 0.26 -29.37
N ALA A 255 12.08 0.40 -28.59
CA ALA A 255 11.50 -0.70 -27.82
C ALA A 255 10.95 -1.85 -28.68
N PHE A 256 10.51 -1.56 -29.90
CA PHE A 256 9.84 -2.54 -30.76
C PHE A 256 10.46 -2.58 -32.13
N THR A 257 10.55 -3.78 -32.70
CA THR A 257 10.98 -3.95 -34.10
C THR A 257 10.06 -3.15 -35.03
N PRO A 258 10.62 -2.48 -36.04
CA PRO A 258 9.82 -1.77 -37.04
C PRO A 258 8.85 -2.77 -37.70
N GLY A 259 7.58 -2.37 -37.84
CA GLY A 259 6.51 -3.23 -38.39
C GLY A 259 5.63 -3.94 -37.36
N THR A 260 5.98 -3.94 -36.07
CA THR A 260 5.10 -4.48 -35.02
C THR A 260 3.79 -3.70 -34.89
N SER A 261 2.68 -4.43 -34.83
CA SER A 261 1.35 -3.81 -34.71
C SER A 261 1.17 -3.17 -33.33
N THR A 262 0.33 -2.13 -33.23
CA THR A 262 0.11 -1.43 -31.95
C THR A 262 -0.50 -2.35 -30.89
N LEU A 263 -1.33 -3.31 -31.32
CA LEU A 263 -1.98 -4.26 -30.44
C LEU A 263 -0.97 -5.28 -29.89
N GLU A 264 -0.05 -5.76 -30.72
CA GLU A 264 1.04 -6.64 -30.29
C GLU A 264 2.02 -5.94 -29.33
N ARG A 265 2.26 -4.64 -29.51
CA ARG A 265 3.03 -3.83 -28.56
C ARG A 265 2.35 -3.71 -27.20
N ILE A 266 1.05 -3.41 -27.20
CA ILE A 266 0.22 -3.34 -25.98
C ILE A 266 0.17 -4.73 -25.32
N TRP A 267 -0.05 -5.78 -26.09
CA TRP A 267 -0.07 -7.15 -25.60
C TRP A 267 1.28 -7.54 -24.99
N SER A 268 2.40 -7.25 -25.65
CA SER A 268 3.73 -7.51 -25.10
C SER A 268 3.99 -6.73 -23.81
N LEU A 269 3.39 -5.56 -23.62
CA LEU A 269 3.52 -4.77 -22.40
C LEU A 269 2.65 -5.31 -21.24
N TYR A 270 1.42 -5.75 -21.55
CA TYR A 270 0.37 -5.98 -20.57
C TYR A 270 -0.09 -7.43 -20.44
N ALA A 271 0.31 -8.35 -21.33
CA ALA A 271 -0.10 -9.76 -21.24
C ALA A 271 0.38 -10.38 -19.94
N TYR A 272 1.63 -10.11 -19.55
CA TYR A 272 2.15 -10.56 -18.26
C TYR A 272 1.32 -10.00 -17.09
N THR A 273 0.81 -8.77 -17.22
CA THR A 273 0.07 -8.12 -16.13
C THR A 273 -1.36 -8.57 -15.94
N ILE A 274 -1.96 -9.15 -16.98
CA ILE A 274 -3.35 -9.62 -16.95
C ILE A 274 -3.42 -11.10 -16.51
N PHE A 275 -2.50 -11.96 -16.99
CA PHE A 275 -2.62 -13.41 -16.77
C PHE A 275 -2.00 -13.91 -15.47
N VAL A 276 -0.86 -13.36 -15.07
CA VAL A 276 -0.11 -13.83 -13.89
C VAL A 276 -0.86 -13.66 -12.56
N PRO A 277 -1.67 -12.61 -12.30
CA PRO A 277 -2.41 -12.53 -11.03
C PRO A 277 -3.53 -13.57 -10.97
N VAL A 278 -4.19 -13.86 -12.09
CA VAL A 278 -5.24 -14.89 -12.17
C VAL A 278 -4.63 -16.27 -11.94
N VAL A 279 -3.51 -16.57 -12.61
CA VAL A 279 -2.76 -17.81 -12.40
C VAL A 279 -2.25 -17.89 -10.96
N GLY A 280 -1.71 -16.80 -10.43
CA GLY A 280 -1.23 -16.70 -9.05
C GLY A 280 -2.32 -16.93 -8.00
N LEU A 281 -3.54 -16.44 -8.23
CA LEU A 281 -4.70 -16.69 -7.36
C LEU A 281 -5.12 -18.16 -7.36
N VAL A 282 -5.16 -18.79 -8.54
CA VAL A 282 -5.50 -20.21 -8.68
C VAL A 282 -4.42 -21.10 -8.06
N VAL A 283 -3.15 -20.80 -8.31
CA VAL A 283 -1.99 -21.51 -7.75
C VAL A 283 -1.92 -21.29 -6.23
N GLY A 284 -2.11 -20.06 -5.74
CA GLY A 284 -2.03 -19.74 -4.32
C GLY A 284 -3.04 -20.50 -3.45
N TYR A 285 -4.20 -20.87 -4.01
CA TYR A 285 -5.21 -21.66 -3.31
C TYR A 285 -4.86 -23.15 -3.22
N VAL A 286 -4.09 -23.67 -4.18
CA VAL A 286 -3.83 -25.11 -4.35
C VAL A 286 -2.51 -25.56 -3.75
N PHE A 287 -1.51 -24.68 -3.63
CA PHE A 287 -0.13 -25.13 -3.41
C PHE A 287 0.36 -25.10 -1.95
N PRO A 288 1.09 -26.15 -1.50
CA PRO A 288 1.70 -26.23 -0.17
C PRO A 288 2.89 -25.28 0.01
N VAL A 289 3.27 -25.03 1.27
CA VAL A 289 4.37 -24.13 1.70
C VAL A 289 5.69 -24.34 0.94
N ILE A 290 5.99 -25.56 0.49
CA ILE A 290 7.20 -25.88 -0.29
C ILE A 290 7.22 -25.12 -1.62
N LEU A 291 6.08 -24.98 -2.30
CA LEU A 291 6.03 -24.25 -3.58
C LEU A 291 6.23 -22.74 -3.35
N GLN A 292 5.84 -22.20 -2.20
CA GLN A 292 6.07 -20.80 -1.87
C GLN A 292 7.58 -20.48 -1.82
N ILE A 293 8.37 -21.40 -1.26
CA ILE A 293 9.83 -21.31 -1.25
C ILE A 293 10.39 -21.38 -2.67
N ILE A 294 9.86 -22.27 -3.51
CA ILE A 294 10.26 -22.37 -4.93
C ILE A 294 9.93 -21.08 -5.68
N CYS A 295 8.73 -20.51 -5.50
CA CYS A 295 8.36 -19.23 -6.12
C CYS A 295 9.28 -18.09 -5.68
N LEU A 296 9.63 -18.02 -4.39
CA LEU A 296 10.60 -17.05 -3.88
C LEU A 296 11.96 -17.23 -4.56
N LEU A 297 12.43 -18.47 -4.70
CA LEU A 297 13.71 -18.80 -5.33
C LEU A 297 13.71 -18.45 -6.83
N VAL A 298 12.62 -18.75 -7.55
CA VAL A 298 12.42 -18.35 -8.95
C VAL A 298 12.43 -16.83 -9.09
N LEU A 299 11.76 -16.11 -8.19
CA LEU A 299 11.76 -14.66 -8.15
C LEU A 299 13.18 -14.10 -7.96
N VAL A 300 13.96 -14.64 -7.02
CA VAL A 300 15.35 -14.24 -6.80
C VAL A 300 16.20 -14.49 -8.05
N ILE A 301 16.11 -15.68 -8.65
CA ILE A 301 16.83 -16.02 -9.89
C ILE A 301 16.45 -15.06 -11.01
N HIS A 302 15.15 -14.79 -11.18
CA HIS A 302 14.65 -13.87 -12.21
C HIS A 302 15.22 -12.45 -12.03
N ASN A 303 15.22 -11.92 -10.81
CA ASN A 303 15.81 -10.62 -10.51
C ASN A 303 17.32 -10.60 -10.80
N LEU A 304 18.05 -11.67 -10.47
CA LEU A 304 19.48 -11.78 -10.77
C LEU A 304 19.74 -11.79 -12.29
N ILE A 305 18.94 -12.52 -13.06
CA ILE A 305 19.03 -12.55 -14.53
C ILE A 305 18.78 -11.17 -15.12
N ILE A 306 17.76 -10.45 -14.64
CA ILE A 306 17.46 -9.09 -15.10
C ILE A 306 18.62 -8.15 -14.77
N LEU A 307 19.11 -8.18 -13.53
CA LEU A 307 20.20 -7.31 -13.09
C LEU A 307 21.48 -7.56 -13.89
N PHE A 308 21.79 -8.83 -14.15
CA PHE A 308 22.88 -9.23 -15.05
C PHE A 308 22.67 -8.75 -16.49
N GLY A 309 21.44 -8.87 -17.03
CA GLY A 309 21.10 -8.37 -18.36
C GLY A 309 21.23 -6.85 -18.48
N MET A 310 20.78 -6.09 -17.48
CA MET A 310 20.96 -4.64 -17.42
C MET A 310 22.44 -4.27 -17.34
N PHE A 311 23.21 -4.96 -16.50
CA PHE A 311 24.66 -4.78 -16.42
C PHE A 311 25.32 -5.01 -17.79
N MET A 312 25.04 -6.13 -18.44
CA MET A 312 25.59 -6.43 -19.77
C MET A 312 25.19 -5.38 -20.82
N LEU A 313 23.95 -4.89 -20.81
CA LEU A 313 23.51 -3.83 -21.72
C LEU A 313 24.27 -2.52 -21.50
N ILE A 314 24.51 -2.12 -20.24
CA ILE A 314 25.22 -0.89 -19.92
C ILE A 314 26.69 -1.00 -20.32
N PHE A 315 27.36 -2.09 -19.95
CA PHE A 315 28.81 -2.24 -20.11
C PHE A 315 29.22 -2.66 -21.53
N ILE A 316 28.47 -3.54 -22.20
CA ILE A 316 28.83 -4.01 -23.54
C ILE A 316 28.41 -2.99 -24.61
N LYS A 317 27.21 -2.39 -24.49
CA LYS A 317 26.71 -1.46 -25.51
C LYS A 317 27.46 -0.13 -25.50
N GLY A 318 28.01 0.29 -24.37
CA GLY A 318 28.95 1.42 -24.29
C GLY A 318 30.25 1.23 -25.09
N SER A 319 30.59 -0.02 -25.47
CA SER A 319 31.76 -0.33 -26.28
C SER A 319 31.47 -0.38 -27.79
N VAL A 320 30.20 -0.33 -28.21
CA VAL A 320 29.87 -0.34 -29.64
C VAL A 320 30.10 1.08 -30.15
N LYS A 321 31.33 1.35 -30.59
CA LYS A 321 31.63 2.50 -31.46
C LYS A 321 30.62 2.43 -32.60
N THR A 322 29.69 3.38 -32.65
CA THR A 322 28.87 3.60 -33.85
C THR A 322 29.84 3.57 -35.02
N PRO A 323 29.65 2.66 -36.00
CA PRO A 323 30.45 2.67 -37.21
C PRO A 323 30.47 4.11 -37.69
N GLN A 324 31.63 4.73 -37.60
CA GLN A 324 31.81 6.10 -37.98
C GLN A 324 31.42 6.11 -39.46
N ASP A 325 30.32 6.80 -39.76
CA ASP A 325 29.74 6.98 -41.08
C ASP A 325 30.76 7.76 -41.92
N ASN A 326 31.84 7.08 -42.29
CA ASN A 326 32.93 7.57 -43.12
C ASN A 326 32.53 7.54 -44.61
N ASP A 327 31.25 7.30 -44.91
CA ASP A 327 30.76 7.16 -46.29
C ASP A 327 30.11 8.45 -46.83
N LYS A 328 30.18 9.57 -46.10
CA LYS A 328 29.68 10.87 -46.59
C LYS A 328 30.68 11.71 -47.39
N ASP A 329 31.93 11.28 -47.54
CA ASP A 329 32.93 12.04 -48.28
C ASP A 329 33.35 11.42 -49.62
N LYS A 330 32.72 10.33 -50.08
CA LYS A 330 33.17 9.67 -51.33
C LYS A 330 32.39 10.00 -52.61
N ASP A 331 31.22 10.63 -52.54
CA ASP A 331 30.39 10.87 -53.74
C ASP A 331 30.17 12.35 -54.11
N THR A 332 30.99 13.29 -53.64
CA THR A 332 30.98 14.68 -54.15
C THR A 332 31.98 14.88 -55.32
N HIS A 333 32.22 13.83 -56.11
CA HIS A 333 33.03 13.92 -57.32
C HIS A 333 32.53 13.00 -58.44
N GLU A 334 31.24 13.05 -58.79
CA GLU A 334 30.82 12.56 -60.11
C GLU A 334 29.78 13.47 -60.79
N ALA A 335 30.27 14.10 -61.85
CA ALA A 335 29.57 14.35 -63.10
C ALA A 335 28.46 15.43 -63.13
N LYS A 336 28.95 16.66 -63.30
CA LYS A 336 28.31 17.69 -64.14
C LYS A 336 28.11 17.11 -65.56
N VAL A 337 26.96 16.49 -65.83
CA VAL A 337 26.54 16.16 -67.21
C VAL A 337 25.39 17.09 -67.56
N ASP A 338 25.73 18.07 -68.39
CA ASP A 338 24.79 18.92 -69.09
C ASP A 338 23.87 18.02 -69.94
N THR A 339 22.56 18.08 -69.71
CA THR A 339 21.58 17.58 -70.68
C THR A 339 20.52 18.65 -70.92
N HIS A 340 20.86 19.51 -71.87
CA HIS A 340 19.93 20.28 -72.67
C HIS A 340 19.15 19.32 -73.58
N THR A 341 17.82 19.19 -73.42
CA THR A 341 16.83 18.95 -74.51
C THR A 341 15.42 18.95 -73.89
N ASN A 342 14.68 20.05 -74.06
CA ASN A 342 13.60 20.26 -75.05
C ASN A 342 12.25 19.60 -74.71
N THR A 343 11.28 20.49 -74.40
CA THR A 343 9.97 20.62 -75.04
C THR A 343 9.31 19.38 -75.65
N ASN A 344 8.11 19.04 -75.14
CA ASN A 344 6.83 18.97 -75.87
C ASN A 344 5.89 17.94 -75.21
N VAL A 345 4.71 18.36 -74.70
CA VAL A 345 3.38 18.32 -75.36
C VAL A 345 2.63 17.00 -75.09
N THR A 346 1.31 17.13 -75.03
CA THR A 346 0.21 16.13 -74.98
C THR A 346 -0.03 15.48 -73.62
N ASP A 347 -1.09 15.83 -72.88
CA ASP A 347 -2.53 15.74 -73.19
C ASP A 347 -2.95 14.29 -73.46
N ASP A 348 -3.61 13.64 -72.48
CA ASP A 348 -4.89 12.95 -72.69
C ASP A 348 -5.40 12.22 -71.43
N ARG A 349 -6.68 12.50 -71.13
CA ARG A 349 -7.80 11.58 -70.79
C ARG A 349 -7.76 10.66 -69.57
N ASN A 350 -8.74 10.95 -68.68
CA ASN A 350 -9.94 10.13 -68.41
C ASN A 350 -9.86 8.61 -68.70
N ILE A 351 -10.16 7.80 -67.68
CA ILE A 351 -11.02 6.58 -67.62
C ILE A 351 -11.07 6.24 -66.11
N GLU A 352 -12.17 6.42 -65.35
CA GLU A 352 -13.49 5.79 -65.36
C GLU A 352 -13.54 4.31 -64.90
N SER A 353 -14.60 3.99 -64.16
CA SER A 353 -15.12 2.70 -63.69
C SER A 353 -14.68 2.22 -62.30
N ASN A 354 -15.54 2.36 -61.28
CA ASN A 354 -16.64 1.45 -60.91
C ASN A 354 -16.22 -0.01 -60.73
N LYS A 355 -16.24 -0.48 -59.47
CA LYS A 355 -16.68 -1.85 -59.16
C LYS A 355 -17.28 -1.93 -57.76
N LYS A 356 -18.62 -1.89 -57.73
CA LYS A 356 -19.47 -2.58 -56.75
C LYS A 356 -19.44 -4.07 -57.08
N ILE A 357 -19.28 -4.92 -56.08
CA ILE A 357 -19.70 -6.33 -56.12
C ILE A 357 -20.29 -6.65 -54.74
N ASP A 358 -21.60 -6.90 -54.78
CA ASP A 358 -22.51 -7.72 -53.95
C ASP A 358 -22.26 -7.94 -52.45
#